data_AF-A0A151GCC8-F1
#
_entry.id   AF-A0A151GCC8-F1
#
_cell.length_a   1.000
_cell.length_b   1.000
_cell.length_c   1.000
_cell.angle_alpha   90.00
_cell.angle_beta   90.00
_cell.angle_gamma   90.00
#
_symmetry.space_group_name_H-M   'P 1'
#
loop_
_entity.id
_entity.type
_entity.pdbx_description
1 polymer ?
#
loop_
_entity_poly.entity_id
_entity_poly.type
_entity_poly.pdbx_seq_one_letter_code
_entity_poly.pdbx_strand_id
1 'polypeptide(L)'
;MRTDHYSLLFVLAGSAVAVGALSAEESTVATNEKRAEIYPDCGENEHYVQEAMRQCAATAEMAQKATRDPDPMLMNFFFKDASESMRSTAAALFGKIAKECGTAGGQKTHITCRQKRDNECGDFYGLTEIGGQRLLLCPNFFEPLEPDGKGCDILEPGDILLHEMTHALGSTTDCDDTYGIPDTTALPASENKNHADSFAHFARAVAKSCTRTELEEAAGGVMTPTTSDAAEETAAEEAAAEEKGTQPDLATTQHGPKHSLRSLASPLAVSLAPELQSMSMMPMLESTAIPGVLSVLVTMPNFDSQY
;
A
#
# COMPACT_ATOMS: atom_id res chain seq x y z
N MET A 1 -31.30 75.95 31.87
CA MET A 1 -30.94 76.25 30.47
C MET A 1 -29.44 75.99 30.30
N ARG A 2 -29.07 75.43 29.14
CA ARG A 2 -27.76 74.87 28.72
C ARG A 2 -27.45 73.44 29.17
N THR A 3 -27.76 72.52 28.25
CA THR A 3 -27.15 71.19 28.12
C THR A 3 -26.12 71.27 27.00
N ASP A 4 -24.84 71.10 27.34
CA ASP A 4 -23.75 70.95 26.37
C ASP A 4 -23.41 69.46 26.25
N HIS A 5 -23.54 68.93 25.03
CA HIS A 5 -23.18 67.57 24.65
C HIS A 5 -21.68 67.51 24.31
N TYR A 6 -20.92 66.69 25.04
CA TYR A 6 -19.57 66.27 24.64
C TYR A 6 -19.66 65.01 23.78
N SER A 7 -19.23 65.11 22.52
CA SER A 7 -19.03 63.97 21.62
C SER A 7 -17.73 63.26 21.98
N LEU A 8 -17.83 61.98 22.36
CA LEU A 8 -16.69 61.08 22.52
C LEU A 8 -16.38 60.44 21.15
N LEU A 9 -15.23 60.75 20.57
CA LEU A 9 -14.66 60.01 19.44
C LEU A 9 -14.08 58.69 19.94
N PHE A 10 -14.64 57.55 19.51
CA PHE A 10 -13.96 56.26 19.53
C PHE A 10 -13.21 56.06 18.20
N VAL A 11 -11.88 56.01 18.26
CA VAL A 11 -11.01 55.59 17.16
C VAL A 11 -10.94 54.06 17.20
N LEU A 12 -11.58 53.39 16.25
CA LEU A 12 -11.38 51.96 16.00
C LEU A 12 -10.21 51.80 15.02
N ALA A 13 -9.09 51.30 15.52
CA ALA A 13 -7.98 50.81 14.71
C ALA A 13 -8.38 49.46 14.09
N GLY A 14 -8.76 49.46 12.81
CA GLY A 14 -8.95 48.26 12.02
C GLY A 14 -7.63 47.86 11.36
N SER A 15 -6.97 46.84 11.90
CA SER A 15 -5.86 46.16 11.21
C SER A 15 -6.44 45.23 10.14
N ALA A 16 -6.42 45.67 8.88
CA ALA A 16 -6.68 44.81 7.74
C ALA A 16 -5.45 43.92 7.49
N VAL A 17 -5.55 42.64 7.83
CA VAL A 17 -4.59 41.63 7.36
C VAL A 17 -4.92 41.33 5.90
N ALA A 18 -4.03 41.74 5.01
CA ALA A 18 -4.08 41.37 3.61
C ALA A 18 -3.81 39.87 3.49
N VAL A 19 -4.85 39.07 3.23
CA VAL A 19 -4.69 37.69 2.78
C VAL A 19 -4.26 37.76 1.32
N GLY A 20 -2.96 37.55 1.09
CA GLY A 20 -2.42 37.38 -0.25
C GLY A 20 -3.06 36.15 -0.88
N ALA A 21 -3.94 36.37 -1.86
CA ALA A 21 -4.37 35.33 -2.77
C ALA A 21 -3.17 34.94 -3.63
N LEU A 22 -2.48 33.85 -3.27
CA LEU A 22 -1.66 33.14 -4.24
C LEU A 22 -2.62 32.44 -5.20
N SER A 23 -2.66 32.91 -6.44
CA SER A 23 -3.26 32.18 -7.56
C SER A 23 -2.65 30.78 -7.61
N ALA A 24 -3.47 29.78 -7.29
CA ALA A 24 -3.24 28.43 -7.78
C ALA A 24 -3.55 28.47 -9.28
N GLU A 25 -2.50 28.56 -10.10
CA GLU A 25 -2.62 28.21 -11.51
C GLU A 25 -2.80 26.70 -11.57
N GLU A 26 -4.07 26.29 -11.56
CA GLU A 26 -4.47 24.91 -11.80
C GLU A 26 -4.19 24.60 -13.27
N SER A 27 -2.99 24.06 -13.51
CA SER A 27 -2.60 23.49 -14.80
C SER A 27 -3.42 22.23 -15.05
N THR A 28 -4.66 22.40 -15.50
CA THR A 28 -5.51 21.33 -16.01
C THR A 28 -5.10 20.97 -17.44
N VAL A 29 -3.93 20.36 -17.58
CA VAL A 29 -3.74 19.42 -18.68
C VAL A 29 -4.20 18.08 -18.13
N ALA A 30 -5.49 17.78 -18.33
CA ALA A 30 -5.99 16.42 -18.23
C ALA A 30 -5.27 15.62 -19.32
N THR A 31 -4.11 15.06 -19.00
CA THR A 31 -3.53 13.98 -19.78
C THR A 31 -4.57 12.87 -19.74
N ASN A 32 -5.09 12.51 -20.90
CA ASN A 32 -6.06 11.43 -21.07
C ASN A 32 -5.31 10.10 -20.94
N GLU A 33 -4.61 9.93 -19.81
CA GLU A 33 -3.85 8.75 -19.47
C GLU A 33 -4.78 7.78 -18.77
N LYS A 34 -4.76 6.53 -19.22
CA LYS A 34 -5.75 5.54 -18.81
C LYS A 34 -5.37 4.95 -17.44
N ARG A 35 -6.33 4.26 -16.83
CA ARG A 35 -6.09 3.26 -15.76
C ARG A 35 -5.26 2.09 -16.31
N ALA A 36 -4.81 1.21 -15.39
CA ALA A 36 -4.48 -0.17 -15.74
C ALA A 36 -5.47 -0.71 -16.78
N GLU A 37 -4.95 -1.42 -17.78
CA GLU A 37 -5.75 -1.84 -18.91
C GLU A 37 -6.67 -2.99 -18.49
N ILE A 38 -7.97 -2.76 -18.47
CA ILE A 38 -8.96 -3.83 -18.31
C ILE A 38 -9.19 -4.41 -19.70
N TYR A 39 -8.83 -5.68 -19.91
CA TYR A 39 -9.15 -6.36 -21.16
C TYR A 39 -10.67 -6.53 -21.31
N PRO A 40 -11.19 -6.48 -22.54
CA PRO A 40 -12.62 -6.63 -22.81
C PRO A 40 -13.04 -8.12 -22.74
N ASP A 41 -12.71 -8.79 -21.64
CA ASP A 41 -12.97 -10.21 -21.40
C ASP A 41 -13.69 -10.49 -20.08
N CYS A 42 -14.08 -9.44 -19.34
CA CYS A 42 -14.90 -9.52 -18.14
C CYS A 42 -16.42 -9.51 -18.41
N GLY A 43 -16.83 -9.31 -19.67
CA GLY A 43 -18.24 -9.37 -20.07
C GLY A 43 -19.12 -8.40 -19.29
N GLU A 44 -20.23 -8.89 -18.74
CA GLU A 44 -21.19 -8.08 -17.96
C GLU A 44 -20.58 -7.51 -16.66
N ASN A 45 -19.49 -8.10 -16.16
CA ASN A 45 -18.81 -7.67 -14.94
C ASN A 45 -17.85 -6.49 -15.14
N GLU A 46 -17.67 -5.98 -16.37
CA GLU A 46 -16.71 -4.90 -16.63
C GLU A 46 -17.00 -3.66 -15.76
N HIS A 47 -18.26 -3.29 -15.57
CA HIS A 47 -18.66 -2.17 -14.72
C HIS A 47 -18.25 -2.37 -13.25
N TYR A 48 -18.34 -3.60 -12.76
CA TYR A 48 -17.96 -3.97 -11.39
C TYR A 48 -16.45 -3.85 -11.20
N VAL A 49 -15.66 -4.33 -12.16
CA VAL A 49 -14.19 -4.15 -12.15
C VAL A 49 -13.82 -2.67 -12.17
N GLN A 50 -14.52 -1.85 -12.96
CA GLN A 50 -14.28 -0.40 -12.99
C GLN A 50 -14.61 0.31 -11.67
N GLU A 51 -15.62 -0.16 -10.93
CA GLU A 51 -15.92 0.32 -9.58
C GLU A 51 -14.83 -0.08 -8.59
N ALA A 52 -14.45 -1.36 -8.59
CA ALA A 52 -13.39 -1.87 -7.72
C ALA A 52 -12.06 -1.15 -7.95
N MET A 53 -11.74 -0.80 -9.21
CA MET A 53 -10.57 0.02 -9.55
C MET A 53 -10.64 1.44 -8.98
N ARG A 54 -11.83 2.07 -9.01
CA ARG A 54 -12.04 3.39 -8.39
C ARG A 54 -11.87 3.31 -6.87
N GLN A 55 -12.39 2.25 -6.26
CA GLN A 55 -12.18 1.99 -4.83
C GLN A 55 -10.69 1.76 -4.51
N CYS A 56 -9.99 0.91 -5.26
CA CYS A 56 -8.54 0.69 -5.11
C CYS A 56 -7.77 2.01 -5.11
N ALA A 57 -8.03 2.88 -6.09
CA ALA A 57 -7.36 4.18 -6.19
C ALA A 57 -7.62 5.04 -4.95
N ALA A 58 -8.89 5.20 -4.56
CA ALA A 58 -9.26 6.00 -3.40
C ALA A 58 -8.65 5.46 -2.09
N THR A 59 -8.73 4.15 -1.87
CA THR A 59 -8.17 3.48 -0.70
C THR A 59 -6.64 3.63 -0.64
N ALA A 60 -5.95 3.45 -1.77
CA ALA A 60 -4.50 3.64 -1.86
C ALA A 60 -4.08 5.10 -1.58
N GLU A 61 -4.83 6.09 -2.08
CA GLU A 61 -4.55 7.51 -1.77
C GLU A 61 -4.72 7.84 -0.28
N MET A 62 -5.75 7.28 0.36
CA MET A 62 -5.95 7.44 1.80
C MET A 62 -4.80 6.79 2.58
N ALA A 63 -4.44 5.55 2.22
CA ALA A 63 -3.34 4.82 2.83
C ALA A 63 -2.00 5.54 2.66
N GLN A 64 -1.71 6.06 1.46
CA GLN A 64 -0.51 6.87 1.19
C GLN A 64 -0.38 8.07 2.14
N LYS A 65 -1.48 8.74 2.47
CA LYS A 65 -1.48 9.87 3.41
C LYS A 65 -1.27 9.38 4.84
N ALA A 66 -1.94 8.30 5.22
CA ALA A 66 -1.89 7.73 6.56
C ALA A 66 -0.52 7.17 6.95
N THR A 67 0.34 6.77 6.00
CA THR A 67 1.72 6.39 6.34
C THR A 67 2.53 7.53 6.94
N ARG A 68 2.08 8.78 6.83
CA ARG A 68 2.70 9.97 7.43
C ARG A 68 2.01 10.42 8.73
N ASP A 69 1.02 9.68 9.21
CA ASP A 69 0.32 10.00 10.45
C ASP A 69 1.31 9.94 11.64
N PRO A 70 1.36 10.96 12.51
CA PRO A 70 2.19 10.91 13.71
C PRO A 70 1.86 9.73 14.63
N ASP A 71 0.62 9.24 14.65
CA ASP A 71 0.27 8.02 15.38
C ASP A 71 0.84 6.80 14.63
N PRO A 72 1.79 6.04 15.24
CA PRO A 72 2.37 4.87 14.60
C PRO A 72 1.47 3.63 14.67
N MET A 73 0.28 3.68 15.29
CA MET A 73 -0.53 2.50 15.60
C MET A 73 -0.71 1.56 14.41
N LEU A 74 -1.20 2.05 13.26
CA LEU A 74 -1.44 1.21 12.09
C LEU A 74 -0.12 0.71 11.46
N MET A 75 0.93 1.55 11.46
CA MET A 75 2.24 1.14 10.94
C MET A 75 2.84 0.01 11.79
N ASN A 76 2.76 0.11 13.11
CA ASN A 76 3.23 -0.93 14.02
C ASN A 76 2.35 -2.18 13.97
N PHE A 77 1.04 -2.04 13.81
CA PHE A 77 0.13 -3.19 13.75
C PHE A 77 0.38 -4.04 12.49
N PHE A 78 0.42 -3.41 11.31
CA PHE A 78 0.52 -4.16 10.05
C PHE A 78 1.96 -4.45 9.63
N PHE A 79 2.89 -3.51 9.82
CA PHE A 79 4.28 -3.66 9.34
C PHE A 79 5.28 -3.96 10.46
N LYS A 80 4.90 -3.79 11.72
CA LYS A 80 5.79 -3.89 12.90
C LYS A 80 7.01 -2.96 12.80
N ASP A 81 6.86 -1.88 12.03
CA ASP A 81 7.90 -0.90 11.75
C ASP A 81 7.24 0.44 11.36
N ALA A 82 7.34 1.43 12.24
CA ALA A 82 6.88 2.81 12.00
C ALA A 82 8.04 3.78 11.70
N SER A 83 9.22 3.29 11.34
CA SER A 83 10.36 4.12 10.96
C SER A 83 10.06 4.96 9.72
N GLU A 84 10.76 6.09 9.58
CA GLU A 84 10.65 6.96 8.40
C GLU A 84 10.94 6.21 7.09
N SER A 85 11.86 5.24 7.14
CA SER A 85 12.18 4.38 5.99
C SER A 85 10.98 3.53 5.57
N MET A 86 10.30 2.89 6.53
CA MET A 86 9.12 2.07 6.24
C MET A 86 7.95 2.93 5.78
N ARG A 87 7.70 4.06 6.45
CA ARG A 87 6.67 5.04 6.06
C ARG A 87 6.86 5.55 4.63
N SER A 88 8.09 5.92 4.27
CA SER A 88 8.44 6.35 2.91
C SER A 88 8.25 5.23 1.89
N THR A 89 8.64 4.00 2.23
CA THR A 89 8.47 2.83 1.36
C THR A 89 7.00 2.55 1.09
N ALA A 90 6.17 2.51 2.14
CA ALA A 90 4.74 2.29 2.02
C ALA A 90 4.05 3.44 1.28
N ALA A 91 4.38 4.70 1.59
CA ALA A 91 3.85 5.87 0.88
C ALA A 91 4.14 5.80 -0.63
N ALA A 92 5.36 5.40 -0.99
CA ALA A 92 5.77 5.30 -2.38
C ALA A 92 5.02 4.17 -3.12
N LEU A 93 4.81 3.02 -2.47
CA LEU A 93 4.05 1.91 -3.06
C LEU A 93 2.56 2.27 -3.22
N PHE A 94 1.91 2.77 -2.16
CA PHE A 94 0.52 3.22 -2.26
C PHE A 94 0.33 4.31 -3.32
N GLY A 95 1.27 5.25 -3.44
CA GLY A 95 1.22 6.25 -4.50
C GLY A 95 1.38 5.71 -5.92
N LYS A 96 2.11 4.59 -6.11
CA LYS A 96 2.15 3.87 -7.39
C LYS A 96 0.82 3.16 -7.65
N ILE A 97 0.26 2.50 -6.64
CA ILE A 97 -1.02 1.77 -6.76
C ILE A 97 -2.16 2.74 -7.05
N ALA A 98 -2.23 3.87 -6.35
CA ALA A 98 -3.23 4.91 -6.60
C ALA A 98 -3.22 5.39 -8.07
N LYS A 99 -2.03 5.57 -8.64
CA LYS A 99 -1.88 5.94 -10.06
C LYS A 99 -2.27 4.80 -11.01
N GLU A 100 -1.86 3.57 -10.70
CA GLU A 100 -2.18 2.38 -11.50
C GLU A 100 -3.69 2.08 -11.52
N CYS A 101 -4.34 2.18 -10.36
CA CYS A 101 -5.77 2.03 -10.19
C CYS A 101 -6.58 3.27 -10.63
N GLY A 102 -5.94 4.45 -10.74
CA GLY A 102 -6.58 5.72 -11.09
C GLY A 102 -6.49 6.08 -12.58
N THR A 103 -7.17 7.15 -13.00
CA THR A 103 -7.12 7.65 -14.40
C THR A 103 -5.89 8.51 -14.70
N ALA A 104 -4.81 8.36 -13.96
CA ALA A 104 -3.67 9.26 -14.03
C ALA A 104 -2.37 8.45 -14.18
N GLY A 105 -2.10 8.00 -15.41
CA GLY A 105 -0.79 7.49 -15.79
C GLY A 105 -0.49 6.04 -15.36
N GLY A 106 -1.51 5.21 -15.17
CA GLY A 106 -1.36 3.78 -14.85
C GLY A 106 -1.52 2.90 -16.08
N GLN A 107 -0.56 2.03 -16.42
CA GLN A 107 -0.65 1.02 -17.52
C GLN A 107 0.38 -0.11 -17.38
N LYS A 108 0.95 -0.29 -16.19
CA LYS A 108 1.90 -1.39 -15.95
C LYS A 108 1.20 -2.72 -15.79
N THR A 109 -0.08 -2.71 -15.41
CA THR A 109 -0.86 -3.93 -15.23
C THR A 109 -2.01 -4.02 -16.24
N HIS A 110 -2.29 -5.27 -16.63
CA HIS A 110 -3.38 -5.68 -17.49
C HIS A 110 -4.30 -6.59 -16.68
N ILE A 111 -5.51 -6.11 -16.45
CA ILE A 111 -6.55 -6.82 -15.71
C ILE A 111 -7.32 -7.68 -16.70
N THR A 112 -7.47 -8.96 -16.38
CA THR A 112 -8.20 -9.92 -17.21
C THR A 112 -9.10 -10.78 -16.35
N CYS A 113 -10.24 -11.18 -16.89
CA CYS A 113 -11.12 -12.18 -16.28
C CYS A 113 -10.96 -13.57 -16.93
N ARG A 114 -9.97 -13.73 -17.83
CA ARG A 114 -9.76 -14.95 -18.60
C ARG A 114 -8.58 -15.76 -18.07
N GLN A 115 -8.89 -16.97 -17.63
CA GLN A 115 -7.89 -17.98 -17.28
C GLN A 115 -7.15 -18.44 -18.55
N LYS A 116 -5.83 -18.64 -18.45
CA LYS A 116 -4.99 -19.23 -19.51
C LYS A 116 -5.03 -20.75 -19.52
N ARG A 117 -5.40 -21.36 -18.39
CA ARG A 117 -5.48 -22.81 -18.18
C ARG A 117 -6.74 -23.12 -17.38
N ASP A 118 -7.26 -24.33 -17.54
CA ASP A 118 -8.37 -24.80 -16.72
C ASP A 118 -7.96 -24.81 -15.24
N ASN A 119 -8.84 -24.29 -14.39
CA ASN A 119 -8.64 -24.21 -12.94
C ASN A 119 -7.38 -23.43 -12.52
N GLU A 120 -6.96 -22.42 -13.28
CA GLU A 120 -5.88 -21.49 -12.88
C GLU A 120 -6.23 -20.78 -11.56
N CYS A 121 -7.51 -20.45 -11.36
CA CYS A 121 -7.97 -19.69 -10.20
C CYS A 121 -8.07 -20.46 -8.89
N GLY A 122 -8.31 -21.78 -8.91
CA GLY A 122 -8.65 -22.51 -7.68
C GLY A 122 -9.70 -21.76 -6.85
N ASP A 123 -9.38 -21.49 -5.59
CA ASP A 123 -10.23 -20.75 -4.64
C ASP A 123 -9.81 -19.26 -4.47
N PHE A 124 -8.85 -18.77 -5.26
CA PHE A 124 -8.35 -17.40 -5.15
C PHE A 124 -9.34 -16.37 -5.71
N TYR A 125 -9.24 -15.14 -5.20
CA TYR A 125 -9.99 -13.99 -5.71
C TYR A 125 -9.24 -13.28 -6.83
N GLY A 126 -7.93 -13.16 -6.71
CA GLY A 126 -7.05 -12.61 -7.72
C GLY A 126 -5.79 -13.45 -7.84
N LEU A 127 -5.08 -13.28 -8.96
CA LEU A 127 -3.75 -13.86 -9.15
C LEU A 127 -2.87 -12.89 -9.95
N THR A 128 -1.71 -12.57 -9.39
CA THR A 128 -0.69 -11.74 -10.04
C THR A 128 0.69 -12.36 -9.89
N GLU A 129 1.44 -12.42 -10.97
CA GLU A 129 2.86 -12.79 -10.90
C GLU A 129 3.65 -11.66 -10.22
N ILE A 130 4.54 -12.01 -9.27
CA ILE A 130 5.37 -11.03 -8.55
C ILE A 130 6.23 -10.22 -9.54
N GLY A 131 6.07 -8.90 -9.52
CA GLY A 131 6.71 -7.99 -10.48
C GLY A 131 6.21 -8.10 -11.92
N GLY A 132 5.17 -8.91 -12.14
CA GLY A 132 4.52 -9.13 -13.42
C GLY A 132 3.51 -8.03 -13.76
N GLN A 133 2.89 -8.19 -14.92
CA GLN A 133 1.96 -7.21 -15.50
C GLN A 133 0.57 -7.78 -15.72
N ARG A 134 0.35 -9.08 -15.50
CA ARG A 134 -0.97 -9.69 -15.64
C ARG A 134 -1.59 -9.90 -14.28
N LEU A 135 -2.75 -9.30 -14.07
CA LEU A 135 -3.62 -9.48 -12.92
C LEU A 135 -4.87 -10.22 -13.40
N LEU A 136 -5.07 -11.44 -12.93
CA LEU A 136 -6.26 -12.24 -13.22
C LEU A 136 -7.27 -12.04 -12.09
N LEU A 137 -8.48 -11.59 -12.43
CA LEU A 137 -9.62 -11.62 -11.52
C LEU A 137 -10.33 -12.96 -11.65
N CYS A 138 -10.40 -13.70 -10.55
CA CYS A 138 -10.96 -15.02 -10.48
C CYS A 138 -12.47 -14.99 -10.14
N PRO A 139 -13.22 -16.09 -10.36
CA PRO A 139 -14.66 -16.12 -10.12
C PRO A 139 -15.08 -15.60 -8.73
N ASN A 140 -14.32 -15.96 -7.68
CA ASN A 140 -14.60 -15.56 -6.30
C ASN A 140 -14.54 -14.03 -6.09
N PHE A 141 -13.78 -13.29 -6.92
CA PHE A 141 -13.78 -11.82 -6.90
C PHE A 141 -15.15 -11.20 -7.11
N PHE A 142 -16.02 -11.87 -7.87
CA PHE A 142 -17.34 -11.39 -8.25
C PHE A 142 -18.44 -11.92 -7.34
N GLU A 143 -18.11 -12.81 -6.40
CA GLU A 143 -19.07 -13.32 -5.45
C GLU A 143 -19.40 -12.25 -4.41
N PRO A 144 -20.66 -12.18 -3.92
CA PRO A 144 -20.99 -11.28 -2.83
C PRO A 144 -20.16 -11.64 -1.60
N LEU A 145 -19.33 -10.70 -1.15
CA LEU A 145 -18.75 -10.79 0.18
C LEU A 145 -19.88 -10.68 1.20
N GLU A 146 -19.82 -11.48 2.27
CA GLU A 146 -20.89 -11.57 3.27
C GLU A 146 -21.30 -10.17 3.80
N PRO A 147 -22.60 -9.94 4.11
CA PRO A 147 -23.20 -8.60 4.28
C PRO A 147 -22.66 -7.77 5.45
N ASP A 148 -21.84 -8.37 6.30
CA ASP A 148 -21.14 -7.81 7.45
C ASP A 148 -19.80 -7.15 7.07
N GLY A 149 -19.53 -6.96 5.76
CA GLY A 149 -18.44 -6.16 5.14
C GLY A 149 -18.27 -4.68 5.60
N LYS A 150 -18.79 -4.33 6.77
CA LYS A 150 -18.44 -3.16 7.57
C LYS A 150 -17.22 -3.38 8.47
N GLY A 151 -16.72 -4.62 8.59
CA GLY A 151 -15.56 -4.98 9.40
C GLY A 151 -14.22 -4.49 8.83
N CYS A 152 -13.24 -4.42 9.74
CA CYS A 152 -11.84 -4.07 9.46
C CYS A 152 -11.01 -5.23 8.89
N ASP A 153 -11.58 -6.44 8.93
CA ASP A 153 -10.97 -7.73 8.66
C ASP A 153 -11.31 -8.32 7.30
N ILE A 154 -12.36 -7.81 6.64
CA ILE A 154 -12.77 -8.27 5.30
C ILE A 154 -12.25 -7.29 4.24
N LEU A 155 -11.52 -7.82 3.27
CA LEU A 155 -11.10 -7.08 2.07
C LEU A 155 -12.24 -7.00 1.06
N GLU A 156 -12.61 -5.78 0.66
CA GLU A 156 -13.56 -5.56 -0.43
C GLU A 156 -12.87 -5.67 -1.81
N PRO A 157 -13.60 -5.73 -2.94
CA PRO A 157 -13.00 -5.90 -4.27
C PRO A 157 -11.89 -4.89 -4.61
N GLY A 158 -12.05 -3.63 -4.17
CA GLY A 158 -10.99 -2.63 -4.33
C GLY A 158 -9.74 -2.90 -3.47
N ASP A 159 -9.91 -3.51 -2.30
CA ASP A 159 -8.81 -3.89 -1.40
C ASP A 159 -8.10 -5.16 -1.93
N ILE A 160 -8.84 -6.09 -2.53
CA ILE A 160 -8.28 -7.26 -3.24
C ILE A 160 -7.45 -6.79 -4.45
N LEU A 161 -7.96 -5.84 -5.24
CA LEU A 161 -7.15 -5.23 -6.31
C LEU A 161 -5.90 -4.57 -5.75
N LEU A 162 -5.99 -3.90 -4.59
CA LEU A 162 -4.83 -3.31 -3.94
C LEU A 162 -3.79 -4.36 -3.56
N HIS A 163 -4.22 -5.50 -2.98
CA HIS A 163 -3.37 -6.67 -2.69
C HIS A 163 -2.61 -7.08 -3.96
N GLU A 164 -3.34 -7.37 -5.04
CA GLU A 164 -2.75 -7.84 -6.30
C GLU A 164 -1.78 -6.82 -6.93
N MET A 165 -2.11 -5.52 -6.83
CA MET A 165 -1.24 -4.46 -7.32
C MET A 165 0.06 -4.35 -6.51
N THR A 166 0.08 -4.79 -5.25
CA THR A 166 1.32 -4.84 -4.47
C THR A 166 2.29 -5.86 -5.04
N HIS A 167 1.82 -7.02 -5.53
CA HIS A 167 2.67 -7.99 -6.21
C HIS A 167 3.28 -7.40 -7.47
N ALA A 168 2.46 -6.76 -8.32
CA ALA A 168 2.92 -6.19 -9.59
C ALA A 168 3.90 -5.02 -9.41
N LEU A 169 3.59 -4.08 -8.52
CA LEU A 169 4.29 -2.78 -8.43
C LEU A 169 5.34 -2.71 -7.32
N GLY A 170 5.18 -3.55 -6.30
CA GLY A 170 6.02 -3.64 -5.11
C GLY A 170 6.80 -4.95 -4.99
N SER A 171 6.47 -5.96 -5.80
CA SER A 171 7.06 -7.31 -5.71
C SER A 171 6.92 -7.92 -4.31
N THR A 172 5.80 -7.66 -3.66
CA THR A 172 5.41 -8.31 -2.40
C THR A 172 5.13 -9.81 -2.62
N THR A 173 5.11 -10.57 -1.54
CA THR A 173 4.82 -12.01 -1.49
C THR A 173 3.64 -12.29 -0.55
N ASP A 174 3.11 -13.52 -0.58
CA ASP A 174 2.13 -14.01 0.39
C ASP A 174 2.73 -14.88 1.49
N CYS A 175 4.06 -14.88 1.62
CA CYS A 175 4.81 -15.55 2.69
C CYS A 175 4.27 -16.96 3.03
N ASP A 176 4.39 -17.89 2.06
CA ASP A 176 3.92 -19.27 2.17
C ASP A 176 2.38 -19.41 2.36
N ASP A 177 1.61 -18.68 1.55
CA ASP A 177 0.13 -18.70 1.55
C ASP A 177 -0.50 -18.26 2.88
N THR A 178 0.11 -17.24 3.50
CA THR A 178 -0.37 -16.60 4.72
C THR A 178 -1.37 -15.49 4.36
N TYR A 179 -2.60 -15.55 4.88
CA TYR A 179 -3.65 -14.57 4.54
C TYR A 179 -4.47 -14.13 5.75
N GLY A 180 -5.03 -12.92 5.67
CA GLY A 180 -5.89 -12.34 6.69
C GLY A 180 -5.15 -11.75 7.88
N ILE A 181 -5.87 -10.96 8.69
CA ILE A 181 -5.31 -10.27 9.86
C ILE A 181 -4.69 -11.24 10.89
N PRO A 182 -5.32 -12.36 11.28
CA PRO A 182 -4.73 -13.27 12.28
C PRO A 182 -3.33 -13.74 11.90
N ASP A 183 -3.13 -14.18 10.66
CA ASP A 183 -1.89 -14.81 10.27
C ASP A 183 -0.83 -13.76 9.88
N THR A 184 -1.21 -12.71 9.16
CA THR A 184 -0.27 -11.62 8.81
C THR A 184 0.24 -10.87 10.02
N THR A 185 -0.58 -10.68 11.06
CA THR A 185 -0.11 -10.04 12.30
C THR A 185 0.81 -10.94 13.13
N ALA A 186 0.81 -12.25 12.90
CA ALA A 186 1.76 -13.17 13.54
C ALA A 186 3.17 -13.14 12.91
N LEU A 187 3.29 -12.79 11.63
CA LEU A 187 4.56 -12.77 10.88
C LEU A 187 5.58 -11.74 11.44
N PRO A 188 6.89 -11.97 11.33
CA PRO A 188 7.89 -10.99 11.75
C PRO A 188 7.89 -9.74 10.85
N ALA A 189 8.42 -8.62 11.37
CA ALA A 189 8.52 -7.35 10.64
C ALA A 189 9.24 -7.48 9.27
N SER A 190 10.22 -8.40 9.19
CA SER A 190 10.98 -8.67 7.96
C SER A 190 10.12 -9.19 6.81
N GLU A 191 9.01 -9.85 7.13
CA GLU A 191 8.06 -10.42 6.18
C GLU A 191 6.92 -9.44 5.89
N ASN A 192 6.29 -8.88 6.93
CA ASN A 192 5.15 -7.96 6.77
C ASN A 192 5.44 -6.74 5.90
N LYS A 193 6.67 -6.19 5.97
CA LYS A 193 7.06 -5.05 5.11
C LYS A 193 7.00 -5.35 3.61
N ASN A 194 6.99 -6.63 3.23
CA ASN A 194 6.93 -7.12 1.86
C ASN A 194 5.72 -8.07 1.64
N HIS A 195 4.73 -8.08 2.54
CA HIS A 195 3.57 -8.97 2.46
C HIS A 195 2.36 -8.26 1.84
N ALA A 196 1.72 -8.84 0.83
CA ALA A 196 0.61 -8.19 0.11
C ALA A 196 -0.59 -7.86 1.01
N ASP A 197 -1.05 -8.81 1.84
CA ASP A 197 -2.14 -8.56 2.80
C ASP A 197 -1.82 -7.53 3.87
N SER A 198 -0.56 -7.36 4.31
CA SER A 198 -0.22 -6.27 5.24
C SER A 198 -0.52 -4.90 4.64
N PHE A 199 -0.27 -4.71 3.33
CA PHE A 199 -0.64 -3.48 2.63
C PHE A 199 -2.14 -3.36 2.43
N ALA A 200 -2.82 -4.45 2.03
CA ALA A 200 -4.26 -4.45 1.79
C ALA A 200 -5.05 -4.14 3.06
N HIS A 201 -4.75 -4.83 4.17
CA HIS A 201 -5.42 -4.59 5.44
C HIS A 201 -5.04 -3.26 6.09
N PHE A 202 -3.79 -2.77 5.92
CA PHE A 202 -3.45 -1.40 6.33
C PHE A 202 -4.36 -0.39 5.62
N ALA A 203 -4.50 -0.51 4.29
CA ALA A 203 -5.27 0.43 3.50
C ALA A 203 -6.77 0.35 3.83
N ARG A 204 -7.29 -0.86 4.04
CA ARG A 204 -8.63 -1.13 4.55
C ARG A 204 -8.87 -0.45 5.89
N ALA A 205 -7.96 -0.66 6.84
CA ALA A 205 -8.06 -0.11 8.19
C ALA A 205 -8.12 1.43 8.17
N VAL A 206 -7.32 2.06 7.31
CA VAL A 206 -7.38 3.51 7.07
C VAL A 206 -8.74 3.92 6.49
N ALA A 207 -9.20 3.26 5.43
CA ALA A 207 -10.44 3.60 4.75
C ALA A 207 -11.68 3.47 5.64
N LYS A 208 -11.67 2.54 6.59
CA LYS A 208 -12.74 2.32 7.56
C LYS A 208 -12.52 3.02 8.91
N SER A 209 -11.39 3.71 9.10
CA SER A 209 -11.03 4.35 10.36
C SER A 209 -11.04 3.38 11.54
N CYS A 210 -10.49 2.19 11.32
CA CYS A 210 -10.46 1.11 12.29
C CYS A 210 -9.68 1.48 13.55
N THR A 211 -10.23 1.09 14.69
CA THR A 211 -9.61 1.22 16.00
C THR A 211 -8.69 0.04 16.28
N ARG A 212 -7.77 0.22 17.24
CA ARG A 212 -6.92 -0.88 17.72
C ARG A 212 -7.74 -2.06 18.22
N THR A 213 -8.83 -1.82 18.94
CA THR A 213 -9.68 -2.88 19.50
C THR A 213 -10.30 -3.73 18.39
N GLU A 214 -10.87 -3.12 17.34
CA GLU A 214 -11.43 -3.87 16.20
C GLU A 214 -10.36 -4.71 15.48
N LEU A 215 -9.15 -4.17 15.35
CA LEU A 215 -8.02 -4.88 14.74
C LEU A 215 -7.50 -6.03 15.61
N GLU A 216 -7.44 -5.86 16.93
CA GLU A 216 -7.05 -6.91 17.88
C GLU A 216 -8.10 -8.02 17.95
N GLU A 217 -9.39 -7.68 17.87
CA GLU A 217 -10.48 -8.65 17.75
C GLU A 217 -10.37 -9.44 16.44
N ALA A 218 -10.12 -8.74 15.31
CA ALA A 218 -9.87 -9.37 14.02
C ALA A 218 -8.64 -10.28 14.02
N ALA A 219 -7.61 -9.99 14.83
CA ALA A 219 -6.42 -10.82 14.99
C ALA A 219 -6.63 -12.05 15.89
N GLY A 220 -7.83 -12.27 16.44
CA GLY A 220 -8.11 -13.40 17.34
C GLY A 220 -7.86 -13.13 18.83
N GLY A 221 -7.68 -11.86 19.22
CA GLY A 221 -7.60 -11.42 20.62
C GLY A 221 -6.18 -11.32 21.20
N VAL A 222 -5.84 -10.10 21.66
CA VAL A 222 -4.60 -9.66 22.34
C VAL A 222 -3.30 -10.06 21.63
N MET A 223 -2.88 -9.25 20.66
CA MET A 223 -1.45 -9.14 20.34
C MET A 223 -0.73 -8.59 21.57
N THR A 224 0.06 -9.42 22.26
CA THR A 224 0.92 -8.90 23.33
C THR A 224 1.96 -7.97 22.72
N PRO A 225 2.12 -6.73 23.21
CA PRO A 225 3.11 -5.80 22.68
C PRO A 225 4.49 -6.45 22.73
N THR A 226 5.16 -6.54 21.58
CA THR A 226 6.56 -6.91 21.56
C THR A 226 7.32 -5.76 22.21
N THR A 227 8.16 -6.07 23.19
CA THR A 227 8.79 -5.12 24.14
C THR A 227 9.81 -4.14 23.53
N SER A 228 9.67 -3.73 22.27
CA SER A 228 10.49 -2.66 21.67
C SER A 228 10.01 -1.25 22.02
N ASP A 229 8.75 -1.09 22.44
CA ASP A 229 8.16 0.23 22.75
C ASP A 229 8.41 0.70 24.19
N ALA A 230 9.16 -0.05 25.01
CA ALA A 230 9.43 0.29 26.41
C ALA A 230 10.82 0.92 26.67
N ALA A 231 11.62 1.18 25.64
CA ALA A 231 13.00 1.65 25.82
C ALA A 231 13.19 3.17 25.70
N GLU A 232 12.16 3.96 25.39
CA GLU A 232 12.30 5.40 25.19
C GLU A 232 11.33 6.23 26.05
N GLU A 233 11.14 5.83 27.31
CA GLU A 233 10.51 6.72 28.30
C GLU A 233 10.94 6.43 29.74
N THR A 234 12.23 6.21 30.01
CA THR A 234 12.81 6.32 31.38
C THR A 234 14.32 6.58 31.33
N ALA A 235 14.74 7.72 30.80
CA ALA A 235 16.13 8.19 30.94
C ALA A 235 16.16 9.71 31.18
N ALA A 236 15.38 10.17 32.16
CA ALA A 236 15.42 11.56 32.61
C ALA A 236 15.09 11.71 34.10
N GLU A 237 15.47 10.77 34.97
CA GLU A 237 15.40 11.01 36.41
C GLU A 237 16.32 10.09 37.24
N GLU A 238 17.61 9.99 36.90
CA GLU A 238 18.63 9.51 37.85
C GLU A 238 20.02 10.05 37.48
N ALA A 239 20.25 11.32 37.78
CA ALA A 239 21.60 11.92 37.74
C ALA A 239 21.70 13.04 38.79
N ALA A 240 21.50 12.69 40.06
CA ALA A 240 21.86 13.56 41.17
C ALA A 240 21.99 12.79 42.49
N ALA A 241 22.98 11.91 42.62
CA ALA A 241 23.65 11.69 43.90
C ALA A 241 24.93 10.85 43.74
N GLU A 242 25.94 11.29 44.47
CA GLU A 242 27.02 10.49 45.05
C GLU A 242 28.40 10.55 44.38
N GLU A 243 29.05 11.69 44.61
CA GLU A 243 30.51 11.78 44.65
C GLU A 243 30.96 11.68 46.13
N LYS A 244 31.52 10.53 46.54
CA LYS A 244 32.53 10.49 47.61
C LYS A 244 33.31 9.17 47.57
N GLY A 245 34.61 9.28 47.28
CA GLY A 245 35.48 8.13 47.05
C GLY A 245 35.87 7.35 48.31
N THR A 246 36.63 6.28 48.08
CA THR A 246 37.84 5.83 48.83
C THR A 246 38.24 4.43 48.32
N GLN A 247 39.44 4.29 47.76
CA GLN A 247 40.24 3.06 47.64
C GLN A 247 40.83 2.72 49.03
N PRO A 248 41.22 1.47 49.41
CA PRO A 248 42.15 0.64 48.61
C PRO A 248 42.06 -0.93 48.77
N ASP A 249 42.95 -1.58 48.00
CA ASP A 249 43.73 -2.81 48.25
C ASP A 249 43.24 -4.25 47.99
N LEU A 250 44.03 -4.88 47.09
CA LEU A 250 44.63 -6.24 47.06
C LEU A 250 43.82 -7.49 47.45
N ALA A 251 43.65 -8.43 46.51
CA ALA A 251 44.46 -9.66 46.38
C ALA A 251 43.72 -10.79 45.62
N THR A 252 44.41 -11.36 44.62
CA THR A 252 44.57 -12.78 44.23
C THR A 252 43.47 -13.80 44.63
N THR A 253 42.98 -14.62 43.68
CA THR A 253 43.36 -16.06 43.51
C THR A 253 42.63 -16.70 42.31
N GLN A 254 43.37 -17.61 41.65
CA GLN A 254 43.01 -18.51 40.56
C GLN A 254 41.85 -19.49 40.86
N HIS A 255 41.09 -19.89 39.83
CA HIS A 255 40.81 -21.30 39.47
C HIS A 255 39.92 -21.37 38.21
N GLY A 256 40.40 -22.03 37.14
CA GLY A 256 39.51 -22.75 36.20
C GLY A 256 39.23 -24.16 36.74
N PRO A 257 38.81 -25.15 35.94
CA PRO A 257 38.28 -25.12 34.56
C PRO A 257 36.95 -25.90 34.42
N LYS A 258 36.35 -25.94 33.22
CA LYS A 258 35.95 -27.19 32.51
C LYS A 258 35.11 -26.92 31.24
N HIS A 259 35.71 -27.30 30.10
CA HIS A 259 35.16 -28.06 28.97
C HIS A 259 33.67 -27.91 28.58
N SER A 260 33.40 -27.57 27.32
CA SER A 260 33.09 -28.61 26.32
C SER A 260 33.17 -28.06 24.89
N LEU A 261 33.70 -28.90 24.02
CA LEU A 261 34.03 -28.70 22.61
C LEU A 261 32.88 -29.15 21.70
N ARG A 262 33.02 -28.78 20.42
CA ARG A 262 32.56 -29.42 19.17
C ARG A 262 31.37 -28.71 18.51
N SER A 263 31.32 -28.59 17.19
CA SER A 263 32.28 -28.88 16.11
C SER A 263 31.63 -28.32 14.85
N LEU A 264 32.31 -27.40 14.17
CA LEU A 264 31.97 -26.98 12.80
C LEU A 264 32.66 -27.93 11.83
N ALA A 265 31.90 -28.51 10.90
CA ALA A 265 32.43 -29.04 9.66
C ALA A 265 31.30 -29.11 8.61
N SER A 266 31.34 -28.20 7.64
CA SER A 266 30.98 -28.51 6.25
C SER A 266 31.97 -29.54 5.67
N PRO A 267 31.67 -30.22 4.56
CA PRO A 267 32.07 -29.65 3.27
C PRO A 267 31.23 -30.03 2.01
N LEU A 268 31.21 -29.08 1.06
CA LEU A 268 31.52 -29.15 -0.39
C LEU A 268 30.77 -30.04 -1.42
N ALA A 269 30.69 -29.40 -2.61
CA ALA A 269 30.70 -29.89 -4.00
C ALA A 269 29.32 -30.14 -4.65
N VAL A 270 28.84 -29.25 -5.54
CA VAL A 270 29.22 -29.02 -6.97
C VAL A 270 28.88 -30.21 -7.87
N SER A 271 27.88 -30.02 -8.73
CA SER A 271 27.84 -30.63 -10.07
C SER A 271 27.01 -29.75 -11.02
N LEU A 272 27.66 -29.30 -12.09
CA LEU A 272 27.13 -28.58 -13.24
C LEU A 272 27.23 -29.54 -14.44
N ALA A 273 26.16 -29.69 -15.23
CA ALA A 273 26.26 -29.90 -16.67
C ALA A 273 24.90 -29.64 -17.37
N PRO A 274 24.93 -29.23 -18.67
CA PRO A 274 23.80 -28.62 -19.37
C PRO A 274 23.17 -29.54 -20.44
N GLU A 275 21.91 -29.31 -20.80
CA GLU A 275 21.29 -29.91 -22.00
C GLU A 275 20.68 -28.85 -22.94
N LEU A 276 21.44 -28.59 -24.01
CA LEU A 276 21.08 -28.57 -25.43
C LEU A 276 19.74 -27.97 -25.90
N GLN A 277 19.94 -26.81 -26.54
CA GLN A 277 19.26 -26.23 -27.70
C GLN A 277 18.41 -27.17 -28.58
N SER A 278 17.18 -26.74 -28.86
CA SER A 278 16.49 -26.96 -30.13
C SER A 278 15.76 -25.67 -30.51
N MET A 279 16.41 -24.84 -31.33
CA MET A 279 15.80 -23.69 -31.98
C MET A 279 15.22 -24.16 -33.32
N SER A 280 13.90 -24.24 -33.40
CA SER A 280 13.21 -24.41 -34.68
C SER A 280 13.04 -23.06 -35.35
N MET A 281 13.57 -22.95 -36.58
CA MET A 281 13.48 -21.79 -37.45
C MET A 281 12.16 -21.80 -38.24
N MET A 282 11.44 -20.66 -38.23
CA MET A 282 10.73 -20.01 -39.36
C MET A 282 9.54 -20.76 -40.05
N PRO A 283 8.45 -20.06 -40.45
CA PRO A 283 8.50 -19.05 -41.51
C PRO A 283 7.86 -17.70 -41.19
N MET A 284 8.49 -16.68 -41.77
CA MET A 284 7.93 -15.38 -42.08
C MET A 284 6.65 -15.55 -42.91
N LEU A 285 5.53 -15.01 -42.42
CA LEU A 285 4.35 -14.79 -43.26
C LEU A 285 4.24 -13.33 -43.63
N GLU A 286 3.87 -13.17 -44.89
CA GLU A 286 4.01 -12.02 -45.76
C GLU A 286 3.23 -10.78 -45.31
N SER A 287 3.90 -9.66 -45.55
CA SER A 287 3.30 -8.35 -45.78
C SER A 287 2.23 -8.43 -46.87
N THR A 288 0.98 -8.09 -46.52
CA THR A 288 0.02 -7.59 -47.49
C THR A 288 -0.58 -6.28 -46.96
N ALA A 289 -0.19 -5.19 -47.62
CA ALA A 289 -0.80 -3.89 -47.49
C ALA A 289 -1.90 -3.76 -48.56
N ILE A 290 -3.15 -3.48 -48.18
CA ILE A 290 -4.09 -2.77 -49.07
C ILE A 290 -5.18 -2.02 -48.26
N PRO A 291 -5.89 -1.02 -48.83
CA PRO A 291 -6.05 0.30 -48.24
C PRO A 291 -7.52 0.56 -47.86
N GLY A 292 -7.79 1.62 -47.10
CA GLY A 292 -9.18 1.99 -46.85
C GLY A 292 -9.37 3.07 -45.80
N VAL A 293 -8.76 4.23 -46.01
CA VAL A 293 -9.18 5.45 -45.30
C VAL A 293 -10.48 5.91 -45.93
N LEU A 294 -11.61 5.47 -45.39
CA LEU A 294 -12.90 6.08 -45.66
C LEU A 294 -13.11 7.19 -44.61
N SER A 295 -12.70 8.40 -44.95
CA SER A 295 -13.08 9.60 -44.21
C SER A 295 -14.59 9.79 -44.29
N VAL A 296 -15.32 9.39 -43.25
CA VAL A 296 -16.70 9.82 -43.04
C VAL A 296 -16.64 11.24 -42.47
N LEU A 297 -16.86 12.22 -43.35
CA LEU A 297 -17.23 13.58 -42.95
C LEU A 297 -18.58 13.49 -42.21
N VAL A 298 -18.55 13.55 -40.88
CA VAL A 298 -19.74 13.86 -40.10
C VAL A 298 -19.87 15.38 -40.09
N THR A 299 -20.78 15.89 -40.92
CA THR A 299 -21.27 17.27 -40.82
C THR A 299 -22.12 17.39 -39.56
N MET A 300 -21.63 18.15 -38.57
CA MET A 300 -22.45 18.61 -37.45
C MET A 300 -23.34 19.77 -37.90
N PRO A 301 -24.65 19.76 -37.64
CA PRO A 301 -25.49 20.93 -37.84
C PRO A 301 -25.24 21.98 -36.76
N ASN A 302 -25.33 23.24 -37.20
CA ASN A 302 -25.10 24.46 -36.46
C ASN A 302 -25.91 24.57 -35.16
N PHE A 303 -25.25 25.18 -34.17
CA PHE A 303 -25.83 25.97 -33.12
C PHE A 303 -26.95 26.88 -33.66
N ASP A 304 -28.15 26.75 -33.10
CA ASP A 304 -29.10 27.86 -33.04
C ASP A 304 -29.33 28.20 -31.56
N SER A 305 -28.82 29.37 -31.20
CA SER A 305 -29.09 30.06 -29.95
C SER A 305 -30.38 30.85 -30.15
N GLN A 306 -31.46 30.50 -29.45
CA GLN A 306 -32.49 31.45 -28.98
C GLN A 306 -33.21 30.90 -27.74
N TYR A 307 -33.24 31.76 -26.71
CA TYR A 307 -33.98 31.71 -25.42
C TYR A 307 -33.45 30.81 -24.30
#